data_AF-A0A496PFT9-F1
#
_entry.id   AF-A0A496PFT9-F1
#
_cell.length_a   1.000
_cell.length_b   1.000
_cell.length_c   1.000
_cell.angle_alpha   90.00
_cell.angle_beta   90.00
_cell.angle_gamma   90.00
#
_symmetry.space_group_name_H-M   'P 1'
#
loop_
_entity.id
_entity.type
_entity.pdbx_description
1 polymer ?
#
loop_
_entity_poly.entity_id
_entity_poly.type
_entity_poly.pdbx_seq_one_letter_code
_entity_poly.pdbx_strand_id
1 'polypeptide(L)'
;MPGPQNDDDSTPHRPDAAEGPELPPVAPPVPPPSSAAEEPAEADDATSIQEPTALPWGALMSSRSDAAPSDPEPLTATDTPVDPEPATQLVSTSTSPAAASALSPVPARTPGTAFAVTEEDQASTHATRKRIAIIAGAVVVALAIGLFVFFQWLQPKAAPRAAEDPASSGAEAGTGGTPADAVTKLGTALKAGDAKTALALLDFTSVTATGGTGHPLLEQSIYKAAKDRPTALEIDPDSLAVPSAQAKTAMVTATATQAGKSVPLTLNLTREAPSDPWKISLASLPSIELSDAGGSTLKVNGEDVKLPGAPDDYTTQRLFVLPGEYSLERKDDKYTEYPKAKTVAADVAALSSESTGDKRRVGSLSFKGKHNKAFKKDATKVVNAWLDKCVASTDMAPAKCPFSAPTTYQGAAVTAASWELTIPPKLSFSDDGTGETTVDGTGGTAKVAGTAKIDGEDTAVRGTVSSFGFKGDLVVKDNKLKFTYRG
;
A
#
# COMPACT_ATOMS: atom_id res chain seq x y z
N MET A 1 -8.51 53.18 -46.93
CA MET A 1 -7.46 54.21 -46.74
C MET A 1 -8.08 55.35 -45.93
N PRO A 2 -7.40 55.99 -44.96
CA PRO A 2 -6.35 55.54 -44.02
C PRO A 2 -6.81 55.69 -42.54
N GLY A 3 -5.96 55.24 -41.58
CA GLY A 3 -6.20 55.26 -40.13
C GLY A 3 -6.09 56.63 -39.46
N PRO A 4 -6.05 56.66 -38.10
CA PRO A 4 -4.73 56.65 -37.46
C PRO A 4 -4.61 55.81 -36.17
N GLN A 5 -3.34 55.52 -35.85
CA GLN A 5 -2.78 54.93 -34.63
C GLN A 5 -2.80 55.92 -33.44
N ASN A 6 -2.75 55.37 -32.23
CA ASN A 6 -1.83 55.68 -31.11
C ASN A 6 -2.25 54.78 -29.93
N ASP A 7 -1.43 53.80 -29.53
CA ASP A 7 -0.38 53.91 -28.50
C ASP A 7 -0.96 54.19 -27.11
N ASP A 8 -1.03 53.15 -26.27
CA ASP A 8 -0.78 53.32 -24.83
C ASP A 8 -0.30 52.02 -24.19
N ASP A 9 0.92 52.14 -23.67
CA ASP A 9 1.74 51.18 -22.93
C ASP A 9 1.39 51.30 -21.45
N SER A 10 1.18 50.18 -20.75
CA SER A 10 0.95 50.18 -19.30
C SER A 10 1.36 48.86 -18.65
N THR A 11 2.64 48.82 -18.29
CA THR A 11 3.20 48.06 -17.14
C THR A 11 3.97 49.12 -16.35
N PRO A 12 3.94 49.24 -14.98
CA PRO A 12 4.35 48.16 -14.06
C PRO A 12 3.77 48.22 -12.62
N HIS A 13 4.07 47.20 -11.80
CA HIS A 13 4.77 47.39 -10.51
C HIS A 13 5.07 46.06 -9.82
N ARG A 14 6.35 45.87 -9.50
CA ARG A 14 6.95 44.79 -8.70
C ARG A 14 7.31 45.40 -7.33
N PRO A 15 6.97 44.79 -6.19
CA PRO A 15 7.40 45.29 -4.89
C PRO A 15 8.79 44.76 -4.50
N ASP A 16 9.55 45.67 -3.90
CA ASP A 16 10.93 45.55 -3.44
C ASP A 16 11.14 44.52 -2.32
N ALA A 17 12.33 43.91 -2.37
CA ALA A 17 12.90 43.08 -1.32
C ALA A 17 13.59 43.94 -0.27
N ALA A 18 13.36 43.65 1.01
CA ALA A 18 14.02 44.30 2.13
C ALA A 18 15.36 43.59 2.46
N GLU A 19 16.43 44.37 2.44
CA GLU A 19 17.77 44.01 2.93
C GLU A 19 17.94 44.25 4.44
N GLY A 20 18.79 43.43 5.06
CA GLY A 20 19.55 43.75 6.28
C GLY A 20 19.69 42.57 7.26
N PRO A 21 20.74 42.49 8.11
CA PRO A 21 22.10 43.03 8.00
C PRO A 21 23.23 41.98 8.17
N GLU A 22 24.41 42.26 7.59
CA GLU A 22 25.68 41.54 7.76
C GLU A 22 26.35 41.77 9.12
N LEU A 23 26.95 40.72 9.71
CA LEU A 23 28.08 40.72 10.66
C LEU A 23 28.67 39.28 10.75
N PRO A 24 29.90 39.05 11.29
CA PRO A 24 31.25 39.32 10.78
C PRO A 24 32.07 38.01 10.51
N PRO A 25 33.29 38.08 9.95
CA PRO A 25 34.05 36.90 9.49
C PRO A 25 34.63 36.03 10.62
N VAL A 26 34.47 34.72 10.50
CA VAL A 26 35.06 33.70 11.39
C VAL A 26 36.46 33.31 10.90
N ALA A 27 37.45 33.44 11.78
CA ALA A 27 38.84 33.06 11.55
C ALA A 27 39.05 31.52 11.60
N PRO A 28 40.03 30.96 10.86
CA PRO A 28 40.29 29.51 10.83
C PRO A 28 41.20 29.05 11.97
N PRO A 29 40.94 27.89 12.61
CA PRO A 29 41.92 27.27 13.50
C PRO A 29 42.77 26.18 12.81
N VAL A 30 44.06 26.51 12.66
CA VAL A 30 45.31 25.78 13.02
C VAL A 30 45.39 24.22 12.89
N PRO A 31 46.44 23.66 12.24
CA PRO A 31 46.72 22.21 12.16
C PRO A 31 47.27 21.59 13.47
N PRO A 32 47.24 20.24 13.62
CA PRO A 32 47.61 19.56 14.86
C PRO A 32 49.12 19.52 15.13
N PRO A 33 49.56 19.39 16.40
CA PRO A 33 50.97 19.25 16.73
C PRO A 33 51.52 17.85 16.44
N SER A 34 52.75 17.85 15.95
CA SER A 34 53.67 16.72 15.80
C SER A 34 54.55 16.58 17.06
N SER A 35 54.71 15.37 17.60
CA SER A 35 55.85 14.83 18.39
C SER A 35 55.47 13.42 18.84
N ALA A 36 56.15 12.33 18.44
CA ALA A 36 57.53 11.90 18.69
C ALA A 36 57.70 11.13 20.02
N ALA A 37 58.18 9.88 19.86
CA ALA A 37 59.06 9.08 20.73
C ALA A 37 58.54 8.56 22.10
N GLU A 38 58.54 7.23 22.29
CA GLU A 38 59.54 6.47 23.11
C GLU A 38 59.05 5.02 23.38
N GLU A 39 59.73 4.06 22.74
CA GLU A 39 60.18 2.79 23.36
C GLU A 39 61.29 3.10 24.40
N PRO A 40 61.71 2.23 25.35
CA PRO A 40 61.84 0.77 25.22
C PRO A 40 61.62 -0.09 26.51
N ALA A 41 61.81 -1.42 26.33
CA ALA A 41 62.35 -2.41 27.29
C ALA A 41 61.50 -2.80 28.52
N GLU A 42 61.45 -4.03 29.04
CA GLU A 42 62.24 -5.27 28.91
C GLU A 42 61.39 -6.41 29.53
N ALA A 43 61.37 -7.61 28.90
CA ALA A 43 61.85 -8.90 29.44
C ALA A 43 61.17 -9.45 30.72
N ASP A 44 60.47 -10.60 30.62
CA ASP A 44 61.09 -11.90 30.91
C ASP A 44 60.09 -13.09 30.84
N ASP A 45 60.49 -14.06 30.01
CA ASP A 45 60.65 -15.50 30.27
C ASP A 45 59.49 -16.54 30.27
N ALA A 46 59.81 -17.62 29.53
CA ALA A 46 59.39 -19.03 29.55
C ALA A 46 57.90 -19.39 29.81
N THR A 47 57.26 -20.26 29.01
CA THR A 47 57.67 -21.67 28.86
C THR A 47 56.98 -22.32 27.65
N SER A 48 57.77 -23.08 26.91
CA SER A 48 57.45 -23.92 25.76
C SER A 48 56.49 -25.08 26.09
N ILE A 49 55.39 -25.20 25.35
CA ILE A 49 54.71 -26.48 25.08
C ILE A 49 54.36 -26.50 23.58
N GLN A 50 55.01 -27.38 22.82
CA GLN A 50 54.67 -27.68 21.43
C GLN A 50 53.33 -28.44 21.37
N GLU A 51 52.29 -27.78 20.84
CA GLU A 51 51.11 -28.47 20.31
C GLU A 51 51.40 -29.03 18.91
N PRO A 52 50.80 -30.17 18.52
CA PRO A 52 50.96 -30.71 17.18
C PRO A 52 50.30 -29.79 16.15
N THR A 53 51.09 -29.35 15.17
CA THR A 53 50.71 -28.48 14.08
C THR A 53 49.63 -29.13 13.20
N ALA A 54 48.36 -28.72 13.40
CA ALA A 54 47.27 -29.04 12.48
C ALA A 54 47.40 -28.18 11.21
N LEU A 55 47.37 -28.82 10.04
CA LEU A 55 47.47 -28.14 8.74
C LEU A 55 46.20 -27.35 8.43
N PRO A 56 46.28 -26.04 8.11
CA PRO A 56 45.12 -25.25 7.70
C PRO A 56 44.69 -25.57 6.26
N TRP A 57 43.39 -25.78 6.08
CA TRP A 57 42.69 -26.01 4.79
C TRP A 57 42.62 -24.78 3.85
N GLY A 58 43.55 -23.82 3.99
CA GLY A 58 43.37 -22.45 3.49
C GLY A 58 43.55 -22.19 1.99
N ALA A 59 43.63 -23.17 1.09
CA ALA A 59 44.10 -22.92 -0.28
C ALA A 59 43.25 -23.42 -1.46
N LEU A 60 42.00 -23.90 -1.27
CA LEU A 60 41.23 -24.50 -2.38
C LEU A 60 39.78 -24.03 -2.53
N MET A 61 39.48 -22.75 -2.28
CA MET A 61 38.16 -22.20 -2.62
C MET A 61 38.28 -20.80 -3.25
N SER A 62 38.68 -20.76 -4.53
CA SER A 62 38.24 -19.72 -5.46
C SER A 62 37.29 -20.38 -6.45
N SER A 63 36.03 -19.96 -6.42
CA SER A 63 34.96 -20.36 -7.32
C SER A 63 35.37 -20.18 -8.79
N ARG A 64 35.50 -21.29 -9.52
CA ARG A 64 35.61 -21.32 -10.97
C ARG A 64 34.22 -21.65 -11.54
N SER A 65 33.55 -20.63 -12.05
CA SER A 65 32.38 -20.76 -12.90
C SER A 65 32.87 -20.85 -14.35
N ASP A 66 32.87 -22.05 -14.92
CA ASP A 66 33.03 -22.29 -16.37
C ASP A 66 31.88 -23.24 -16.76
N ALA A 67 30.88 -22.76 -17.51
CA ALA A 67 30.85 -22.71 -18.98
C ALA A 67 30.29 -24.01 -19.58
N ALA A 68 29.08 -23.90 -20.12
CA ALA A 68 28.45 -24.91 -20.96
C ALA A 68 29.17 -25.03 -22.32
N PRO A 69 29.04 -26.18 -22.99
CA PRO A 69 29.04 -26.21 -24.44
C PRO A 69 27.74 -26.80 -25.00
N SER A 70 27.28 -26.13 -26.05
CA SER A 70 26.18 -26.51 -26.94
C SER A 70 26.53 -27.71 -27.84
N ASP A 71 25.57 -28.62 -28.03
CA ASP A 71 25.04 -29.26 -29.27
C ASP A 71 25.91 -29.49 -30.53
N PRO A 72 25.45 -30.29 -31.53
CA PRO A 72 24.69 -31.56 -31.54
C PRO A 72 25.27 -32.56 -32.60
N GLU A 73 24.67 -33.75 -32.83
CA GLU A 73 24.52 -34.41 -34.16
C GLU A 73 23.83 -35.82 -34.08
N PRO A 74 23.34 -36.42 -35.20
CA PRO A 74 22.01 -37.03 -35.28
C PRO A 74 22.00 -38.55 -35.65
N LEU A 75 20.86 -39.03 -36.19
CA LEU A 75 20.52 -40.36 -36.78
C LEU A 75 19.79 -41.30 -35.78
N THR A 76 18.73 -42.05 -36.10
CA THR A 76 18.23 -42.64 -37.36
C THR A 76 16.76 -43.06 -37.21
N ALA A 77 16.07 -43.21 -38.34
CA ALA A 77 14.68 -43.62 -38.52
C ALA A 77 14.39 -45.11 -38.26
N THR A 78 13.12 -45.45 -38.01
CA THR A 78 12.52 -46.73 -38.42
C THR A 78 11.01 -46.57 -38.67
N ASP A 79 10.58 -46.89 -39.89
CA ASP A 79 9.20 -47.11 -40.35
C ASP A 79 8.52 -48.25 -39.56
N THR A 80 7.19 -48.42 -39.48
CA THR A 80 6.21 -48.76 -40.54
C THR A 80 4.77 -48.85 -39.92
N PRO A 81 3.66 -49.20 -40.63
CA PRO A 81 2.50 -48.29 -40.83
C PRO A 81 1.13 -48.87 -40.37
N VAL A 82 0.08 -48.02 -40.25
CA VAL A 82 -1.33 -48.41 -40.50
C VAL A 82 -2.13 -47.17 -40.96
N ASP A 83 -2.86 -47.32 -42.06
CA ASP A 83 -3.87 -46.43 -42.68
C ASP A 83 -5.11 -47.34 -43.00
N PRO A 84 -6.32 -46.88 -43.42
CA PRO A 84 -6.81 -45.51 -43.58
C PRO A 84 -8.29 -45.20 -43.18
N GLU A 85 -8.58 -43.88 -43.11
CA GLU A 85 -9.77 -43.11 -43.61
C GLU A 85 -11.23 -43.30 -43.09
N PRO A 86 -12.19 -42.36 -43.37
CA PRO A 86 -12.08 -40.95 -43.83
C PRO A 86 -13.06 -39.89 -43.21
N ALA A 87 -12.81 -38.63 -43.62
CA ALA A 87 -13.72 -37.47 -43.83
C ALA A 87 -14.17 -36.66 -42.58
N THR A 88 -14.20 -35.31 -42.56
CA THR A 88 -14.49 -34.32 -43.61
C THR A 88 -13.92 -32.93 -43.26
N GLN A 89 -13.65 -32.15 -44.31
CA GLN A 89 -13.11 -30.80 -44.42
C GLN A 89 -13.89 -29.69 -43.69
N LEU A 90 -13.21 -28.57 -43.36
CA LEU A 90 -13.53 -27.27 -43.97
C LEU A 90 -12.36 -26.27 -43.84
N VAL A 91 -12.14 -25.59 -44.96
CA VAL A 91 -11.12 -24.61 -45.30
C VAL A 91 -11.59 -23.21 -44.92
N SER A 92 -10.70 -22.32 -44.47
CA SER A 92 -10.66 -20.92 -44.93
C SER A 92 -9.34 -20.25 -44.57
N THR A 93 -8.75 -19.70 -45.62
CA THR A 93 -7.50 -18.96 -45.76
C THR A 93 -7.66 -17.48 -45.42
N SER A 94 -6.62 -16.83 -44.89
CA SER A 94 -6.27 -15.45 -45.29
C SER A 94 -4.79 -15.16 -45.00
N THR A 95 -4.20 -14.35 -45.87
CA THR A 95 -2.77 -14.25 -46.19
C THR A 95 -2.27 -12.83 -45.92
N SER A 96 -1.20 -12.69 -45.11
CA SER A 96 -0.05 -11.73 -45.17
C SER A 96 -0.27 -10.19 -45.26
N PRO A 97 0.76 -9.31 -45.11
CA PRO A 97 2.19 -9.56 -44.86
C PRO A 97 2.92 -8.68 -43.81
N ALA A 98 4.12 -9.19 -43.50
CA ALA A 98 5.39 -8.61 -43.03
C ALA A 98 5.56 -7.10 -42.79
N ALA A 99 6.24 -6.79 -41.68
CA ALA A 99 7.32 -5.80 -41.63
C ALA A 99 8.35 -6.19 -40.56
N ALA A 100 9.58 -6.47 -41.00
CA ALA A 100 10.76 -6.62 -40.18
C ALA A 100 11.56 -5.31 -40.21
N SER A 101 12.14 -4.89 -39.09
CA SER A 101 13.34 -4.04 -39.07
C SER A 101 14.09 -4.10 -37.74
N ALA A 102 15.30 -4.65 -37.84
CA ALA A 102 16.57 -4.20 -37.27
C ALA A 102 16.71 -3.99 -35.74
N LEU A 103 17.44 -4.94 -35.15
CA LEU A 103 18.28 -4.77 -33.96
C LEU A 103 19.53 -3.92 -34.28
N SER A 104 20.01 -3.17 -33.30
CA SER A 104 21.42 -2.83 -33.15
C SER A 104 21.82 -2.78 -31.66
N PRO A 105 23.09 -3.02 -31.31
CA PRO A 105 23.46 -3.57 -30.00
C PRO A 105 24.49 -2.73 -29.18
N VAL A 106 24.69 -3.12 -27.90
CA VAL A 106 25.91 -2.93 -27.05
C VAL A 106 26.14 -1.48 -26.50
N PRO A 107 26.72 -1.22 -25.28
CA PRO A 107 27.67 -2.04 -24.51
C PRO A 107 27.42 -2.31 -23.02
N ALA A 108 28.11 -3.37 -22.59
CA ALA A 108 28.46 -3.72 -21.23
C ALA A 108 29.32 -2.65 -20.53
N ARG A 109 29.16 -2.52 -19.21
CA ARG A 109 30.12 -1.83 -18.34
C ARG A 109 30.38 -2.64 -17.07
N THR A 110 31.68 -2.81 -16.83
CA THR A 110 32.43 -3.55 -15.81
C THR A 110 32.08 -3.14 -14.36
N PRO A 111 32.22 -4.04 -13.37
CA PRO A 111 31.99 -3.75 -11.95
C PRO A 111 33.15 -2.95 -11.32
N GLY A 112 32.81 -1.94 -10.54
CA GLY A 112 33.74 -1.15 -9.73
C GLY A 112 33.34 -1.21 -8.26
N THR A 113 34.22 -1.81 -7.47
CA THR A 113 34.29 -1.79 -6.00
C THR A 113 34.56 -0.37 -5.48
N ALA A 114 33.84 0.05 -4.44
CA ALA A 114 34.38 0.90 -3.35
C ALA A 114 33.35 1.04 -2.22
N PHE A 115 33.68 0.45 -1.08
CA PHE A 115 33.07 0.74 0.21
C PHE A 115 33.52 2.13 0.68
N ALA A 116 32.58 2.93 1.19
CA ALA A 116 32.87 3.99 2.15
C ALA A 116 31.84 3.87 3.28
N VAL A 117 32.30 3.35 4.40
CA VAL A 117 31.62 3.37 5.69
C VAL A 117 32.06 4.65 6.39
N THR A 118 31.10 5.45 6.83
CA THR A 118 31.33 6.45 7.88
C THR A 118 30.51 6.09 9.12
N GLU A 119 31.22 6.11 10.24
CA GLU A 119 30.85 5.84 11.63
C GLU A 119 30.01 6.95 12.26
N GLU A 120 29.31 6.55 13.34
CA GLU A 120 28.79 7.30 14.50
C GLU A 120 27.92 8.56 14.26
N ASP A 121 26.77 8.70 14.92
CA ASP A 121 26.81 9.04 16.35
C ASP A 121 25.56 8.64 17.16
N GLN A 122 25.84 8.39 18.44
CA GLN A 122 24.90 8.14 19.52
C GLN A 122 24.29 9.45 20.08
N ALA A 123 23.38 9.26 21.06
CA ALA A 123 22.72 10.25 21.92
C ALA A 123 21.40 10.84 21.33
N SER A 124 20.30 10.99 22.08
CA SER A 124 20.16 11.08 23.52
C SER A 124 18.81 10.52 24.00
N THR A 125 18.84 9.92 25.18
CA THR A 125 17.73 9.78 26.12
C THR A 125 17.41 11.13 26.76
N HIS A 126 16.14 11.57 26.73
CA HIS A 126 15.61 12.52 27.71
C HIS A 126 14.10 12.34 27.99
N ALA A 127 13.84 11.86 29.21
CA ALA A 127 12.77 12.16 30.17
C ALA A 127 11.38 12.71 29.75
N THR A 128 10.35 11.91 30.06
CA THR A 128 9.35 12.10 31.15
C THR A 128 8.61 13.44 31.34
N ARG A 129 7.26 13.32 31.32
CA ARG A 129 6.20 14.11 32.00
C ARG A 129 5.95 15.56 31.58
N LYS A 130 4.69 15.83 31.19
CA LYS A 130 3.78 16.73 31.93
C LYS A 130 2.31 16.54 31.48
N ARG A 131 1.41 16.45 32.47
CA ARG A 131 -0.04 16.59 32.36
C ARG A 131 -0.45 18.00 32.84
N ILE A 132 -1.67 18.42 32.47
CA ILE A 132 -2.61 19.36 33.12
C ILE A 132 -2.67 20.82 32.58
N ALA A 133 -3.94 21.28 32.46
CA ALA A 133 -4.51 22.61 32.21
C ALA A 133 -4.91 22.83 30.73
N ILE A 134 -6.18 23.07 30.37
CA ILE A 134 -7.03 24.19 30.81
C ILE A 134 -8.54 23.79 30.78
N ILE A 135 -9.20 23.91 31.93
CA ILE A 135 -10.67 24.00 32.09
C ILE A 135 -10.94 25.45 32.50
N ALA A 136 -11.36 26.31 31.56
CA ALA A 136 -11.83 27.67 31.86
C ALA A 136 -12.61 28.33 30.70
N GLY A 137 -13.19 27.56 29.76
CA GLY A 137 -13.86 28.12 28.57
C GLY A 137 -15.38 27.90 28.48
N ALA A 138 -15.98 27.16 29.41
CA ALA A 138 -17.34 26.62 29.22
C ALA A 138 -18.49 27.49 29.76
N VAL A 139 -18.23 28.57 30.51
CA VAL A 139 -19.29 29.33 31.20
C VAL A 139 -19.78 30.55 30.39
N VAL A 140 -19.01 31.04 29.41
CA VAL A 140 -19.39 32.23 28.63
C VAL A 140 -20.23 31.89 27.39
N VAL A 141 -20.13 30.65 26.85
CA VAL A 141 -20.88 30.24 25.65
C VAL A 141 -22.35 29.90 25.96
N ALA A 142 -22.66 29.47 27.19
CA ALA A 142 -24.03 29.11 27.59
C ALA A 142 -24.98 30.34 27.70
N LEU A 143 -24.44 31.54 27.93
CA LEU A 143 -25.23 32.77 28.02
C LEU A 143 -25.53 33.42 26.65
N ALA A 144 -24.74 33.12 25.62
CA ALA A 144 -24.96 33.63 24.27
C ALA A 144 -26.04 32.86 23.49
N ILE A 145 -26.23 31.57 23.80
CA ILE A 145 -27.22 30.73 23.10
C ILE A 145 -28.65 31.00 23.61
N GLY A 146 -28.81 31.45 24.86
CA GLY A 146 -30.12 31.78 25.44
C GLY A 146 -30.79 33.01 24.82
N LEU A 147 -30.03 33.95 24.26
CA LEU A 147 -30.56 35.20 23.68
C LEU A 147 -30.98 35.07 22.21
N PHE A 148 -30.47 34.07 21.47
CA PHE A 148 -30.78 33.93 20.04
C PHE A 148 -32.12 33.23 19.77
N VAL A 149 -32.60 32.38 20.69
CA VAL A 149 -33.86 31.63 20.53
C VAL A 149 -35.09 32.50 20.79
N PHE A 150 -34.97 33.63 21.49
CA PHE A 150 -36.11 34.51 21.78
C PHE A 150 -36.48 35.46 20.62
N PHE A 151 -35.58 35.69 19.65
CA PHE A 151 -35.80 36.68 18.58
C PHE A 151 -36.51 36.14 17.32
N GLN A 152 -36.61 34.81 17.15
CA GLN A 152 -37.31 34.21 16.00
C GLN A 152 -38.84 34.13 16.16
N TRP A 153 -39.41 34.54 17.31
CA TRP A 153 -40.84 34.43 17.58
C TRP A 153 -41.66 35.72 17.34
N LEU A 154 -41.05 36.80 16.82
CA LEU A 154 -41.68 38.14 16.75
C LEU A 154 -41.84 38.75 15.35
N GLN A 155 -41.80 37.97 14.26
CA GLN A 155 -42.08 38.51 12.91
C GLN A 155 -43.59 38.38 12.57
N PRO A 156 -44.29 39.48 12.22
CA PRO A 156 -45.70 39.45 11.85
C PRO A 156 -45.93 38.79 10.49
N LYS A 157 -46.94 37.92 10.41
CA LYS A 157 -47.43 37.27 9.18
C LYS A 157 -48.00 38.32 8.21
N ALA A 158 -47.37 38.47 7.04
CA ALA A 158 -47.98 39.13 5.90
C ALA A 158 -48.93 38.17 5.17
N ALA A 159 -50.15 38.63 4.89
CA ALA A 159 -51.16 37.89 4.14
C ALA A 159 -50.82 37.81 2.63
N PRO A 160 -51.12 36.69 1.94
CA PRO A 160 -50.95 36.62 0.49
C PRO A 160 -52.10 37.32 -0.24
N ARG A 161 -51.71 38.11 -1.26
CA ARG A 161 -52.60 38.67 -2.28
C ARG A 161 -53.12 37.55 -3.19
N ALA A 162 -54.41 37.58 -3.46
CA ALA A 162 -55.06 36.82 -4.51
C ALA A 162 -54.51 37.22 -5.89
N ALA A 163 -54.18 36.22 -6.70
CA ALA A 163 -53.98 36.33 -8.14
C ALA A 163 -54.59 35.08 -8.78
N GLU A 164 -55.22 35.32 -9.93
CA GLU A 164 -56.30 34.55 -10.53
C GLU A 164 -55.87 33.20 -11.12
N ASP A 165 -56.82 32.26 -11.09
CA ASP A 165 -56.80 30.97 -11.78
C ASP A 165 -56.60 31.12 -13.28
N PRO A 166 -55.83 30.21 -13.90
CA PRO A 166 -56.34 29.59 -15.11
C PRO A 166 -56.33 28.05 -15.04
N ALA A 167 -57.52 27.50 -15.29
CA ALA A 167 -57.77 26.21 -15.94
C ALA A 167 -57.07 24.98 -15.34
N SER A 168 -57.75 24.40 -14.35
CA SER A 168 -57.69 22.99 -13.99
C SER A 168 -57.99 22.09 -15.21
N SER A 169 -56.96 21.57 -15.85
CA SER A 169 -57.01 20.30 -16.58
C SER A 169 -56.53 19.19 -15.63
N GLY A 170 -57.48 18.43 -15.08
CA GLY A 170 -57.19 17.26 -14.26
C GLY A 170 -56.46 16.19 -15.04
N ALA A 171 -55.14 16.17 -14.94
CA ALA A 171 -54.34 14.98 -15.11
C ALA A 171 -54.13 14.41 -13.70
N GLU A 172 -54.78 13.29 -13.39
CA GLU A 172 -54.55 12.56 -12.15
C GLU A 172 -53.05 12.28 -12.04
N ALA A 173 -52.40 12.96 -11.10
CA ALA A 173 -51.01 12.72 -10.75
C ALA A 173 -50.91 11.30 -10.21
N GLY A 174 -50.31 10.41 -11.00
CA GLY A 174 -49.94 9.09 -10.52
C GLY A 174 -49.16 9.19 -9.22
N THR A 175 -49.41 8.27 -8.30
CA THR A 175 -48.84 8.20 -6.94
C THR A 175 -47.30 8.10 -6.87
N GLY A 176 -46.60 8.07 -8.02
CA GLY A 176 -45.15 7.93 -8.15
C GLY A 176 -44.32 9.20 -7.89
N GLY A 177 -44.94 10.36 -7.67
CA GLY A 177 -44.24 11.64 -7.44
C GLY A 177 -43.56 12.22 -8.69
N THR A 178 -42.98 13.41 -8.57
CA THR A 178 -42.25 14.09 -9.65
C THR A 178 -40.75 13.73 -9.65
N PRO A 179 -40.01 13.89 -10.77
CA PRO A 179 -38.55 13.76 -10.76
C PRO A 179 -37.88 14.69 -9.76
N ALA A 180 -38.42 15.90 -9.61
CA ALA A 180 -37.93 16.89 -8.64
C ALA A 180 -38.05 16.37 -7.21
N ASP A 181 -39.16 15.72 -6.85
CA ASP A 181 -39.35 15.12 -5.53
C ASP A 181 -38.27 14.07 -5.22
N ALA A 182 -37.87 13.27 -6.20
CA ALA A 182 -36.80 12.28 -6.03
C ALA A 182 -35.45 12.93 -5.77
N VAL A 183 -35.10 13.99 -6.52
CA VAL A 183 -33.86 14.76 -6.33
C VAL A 183 -33.87 15.47 -4.97
N THR A 184 -34.97 16.12 -4.57
CA THR A 184 -35.10 16.75 -3.26
C THR A 184 -34.97 15.74 -2.11
N LYS A 185 -35.59 14.56 -2.25
CA LYS A 185 -35.46 13.47 -1.26
C LYS A 185 -34.01 12.97 -1.18
N LEU A 186 -33.31 12.85 -2.30
CA LEU A 186 -31.90 12.45 -2.32
C LEU A 186 -31.05 13.48 -1.57
N GLY A 187 -31.19 14.77 -1.90
CA GLY A 187 -30.46 15.84 -1.21
C GLY A 187 -30.71 15.87 0.30
N THR A 188 -31.96 15.66 0.71
CA THR A 188 -32.34 15.56 2.13
C THR A 188 -31.69 14.35 2.81
N ALA A 189 -31.70 13.20 2.15
CA ALA A 189 -31.10 11.98 2.68
C ALA A 189 -29.57 12.09 2.82
N LEU A 190 -28.88 12.61 1.80
CA LEU A 190 -27.42 12.84 1.84
C LEU A 190 -27.04 13.80 2.97
N LYS A 191 -27.77 14.90 3.13
CA LYS A 191 -27.59 15.87 4.21
C LYS A 191 -27.79 15.25 5.60
N ALA A 192 -28.83 14.44 5.75
CA ALA A 192 -29.11 13.75 7.01
C ALA A 192 -28.12 12.60 7.28
N GLY A 193 -27.42 12.11 6.25
CA GLY A 193 -26.65 10.86 6.29
C GLY A 193 -27.52 9.63 6.32
N ASP A 194 -28.74 9.70 5.80
CA ASP A 194 -29.63 8.57 5.65
C ASP A 194 -29.21 7.77 4.41
N ALA A 195 -28.26 6.86 4.61
CA ALA A 195 -27.74 6.00 3.55
C ALA A 195 -28.85 5.13 2.95
N LYS A 196 -29.76 4.62 3.79
CA LYS A 196 -30.84 3.75 3.35
C LYS A 196 -31.76 4.47 2.36
N THR A 197 -32.21 5.67 2.70
CA THR A 197 -33.08 6.47 1.83
C THR A 197 -32.33 6.94 0.59
N ALA A 198 -31.08 7.39 0.73
CA ALA A 198 -30.26 7.80 -0.41
C ALA A 198 -30.10 6.66 -1.42
N LEU A 199 -29.71 5.47 -0.96
CA LEU A 199 -29.50 4.30 -1.83
C LEU A 199 -30.81 3.82 -2.47
N ALA A 200 -31.96 3.92 -1.79
CA ALA A 200 -33.25 3.53 -2.36
C ALA A 200 -33.70 4.42 -3.54
N LEU A 201 -33.16 5.65 -3.63
CA LEU A 201 -33.42 6.61 -4.71
C LEU A 201 -32.44 6.46 -5.88
N LEU A 202 -31.39 5.65 -5.75
CA LEU A 202 -30.41 5.43 -6.80
C LEU A 202 -30.73 4.12 -7.52
N ASP A 203 -30.68 4.15 -8.85
CA ASP A 203 -30.76 2.99 -9.72
C ASP A 203 -29.39 2.77 -10.35
N PHE A 204 -28.70 1.69 -9.98
CA PHE A 204 -27.38 1.35 -10.48
C PHE A 204 -27.27 -0.13 -10.80
N THR A 205 -26.64 -0.43 -11.94
CA THR A 205 -26.56 -1.79 -12.50
C THR A 205 -25.34 -2.58 -12.04
N SER A 206 -24.33 -1.90 -11.47
CA SER A 206 -23.01 -2.48 -11.16
C SER A 206 -22.85 -2.97 -9.72
N VAL A 207 -23.87 -2.80 -8.87
CA VAL A 207 -23.94 -3.52 -7.60
C VAL A 207 -24.74 -4.77 -7.87
N THR A 208 -24.06 -5.84 -8.26
CA THR A 208 -24.60 -7.17 -8.08
C THR A 208 -24.92 -7.33 -6.59
N ALA A 209 -26.21 -7.26 -6.30
CA ALA A 209 -26.76 -7.32 -4.97
C ALA A 209 -26.34 -8.62 -4.27
N THR A 210 -25.39 -8.52 -3.36
CA THR A 210 -25.57 -9.15 -2.05
C THR A 210 -25.67 -8.04 -1.02
N GLY A 211 -26.91 -7.59 -0.84
CA GLY A 211 -27.27 -6.82 0.34
C GLY A 211 -26.82 -7.58 1.59
N GLY A 212 -26.03 -6.92 2.41
CA GLY A 212 -25.68 -7.38 3.75
C GLY A 212 -24.20 -7.65 4.02
N THR A 213 -23.35 -7.90 3.01
CA THR A 213 -21.94 -8.29 3.27
C THR A 213 -20.89 -7.75 2.28
N GLY A 214 -21.29 -7.09 1.18
CA GLY A 214 -20.35 -6.67 0.12
C GLY A 214 -19.85 -5.23 0.17
N HIS A 215 -20.56 -4.31 0.84
CA HIS A 215 -20.31 -2.86 0.74
C HIS A 215 -20.37 -2.16 2.09
N PRO A 216 -19.39 -2.40 2.97
CA PRO A 216 -19.46 -1.92 4.35
C PRO A 216 -19.49 -0.40 4.49
N LEU A 217 -18.98 0.35 3.50
CA LEU A 217 -19.00 1.82 3.55
C LEU A 217 -20.35 2.45 3.22
N LEU A 218 -21.31 1.64 2.73
CA LEU A 218 -22.69 2.05 2.48
C LEU A 218 -23.59 1.82 3.70
N GLU A 219 -23.06 1.28 4.79
CA GLU A 219 -23.80 1.09 6.02
C GLU A 219 -24.24 2.43 6.64
N GLN A 220 -25.44 2.41 7.23
CA GLN A 220 -26.08 3.60 7.78
C GLN A 220 -25.25 4.29 8.87
N SER A 221 -24.59 3.51 9.73
CA SER A 221 -23.79 4.02 10.83
C SER A 221 -22.50 4.70 10.31
N ILE A 222 -21.81 4.05 9.37
CA ILE A 222 -20.62 4.57 8.69
C ILE A 222 -20.91 5.87 7.95
N TYR A 223 -21.97 5.90 7.14
CA TYR A 223 -22.30 7.10 6.35
C TYR A 223 -22.80 8.25 7.23
N LYS A 224 -23.56 7.96 8.29
CA LYS A 224 -23.99 8.99 9.25
C LYS A 224 -22.80 9.67 9.94
N ALA A 225 -21.72 8.92 10.16
CA ALA A 225 -20.47 9.43 10.73
C ALA A 225 -19.54 10.11 9.71
N ALA A 226 -19.83 10.02 8.40
CA ALA A 226 -19.06 10.69 7.37
C ALA A 226 -19.13 12.22 7.52
N LYS A 227 -17.97 12.86 7.38
CA LYS A 227 -17.86 14.33 7.39
C LYS A 227 -18.15 14.87 6.01
N ASP A 228 -18.29 16.20 5.89
CA ASP A 228 -18.38 16.90 4.62
C ASP A 228 -19.36 16.27 3.61
N ARG A 229 -20.48 15.77 4.13
CA ARG A 229 -21.61 15.31 3.32
C ARG A 229 -22.22 16.51 2.58
N PRO A 230 -22.92 16.30 1.46
CA PRO A 230 -23.69 17.35 0.81
C PRO A 230 -24.65 18.02 1.80
N THR A 231 -24.65 19.34 1.84
CA THR A 231 -25.45 20.15 2.79
C THR A 231 -26.66 20.80 2.14
N ALA A 232 -26.65 20.91 0.81
CA ALA A 232 -27.73 21.41 -0.02
C ALA A 232 -27.69 20.72 -1.39
N LEU A 233 -28.86 20.58 -2.00
CA LEU A 233 -29.04 20.17 -3.39
C LEU A 233 -30.22 20.97 -3.93
N GLU A 234 -29.92 22.01 -4.68
CA GLU A 234 -30.88 23.01 -5.17
C GLU A 234 -31.16 22.74 -6.64
N ILE A 235 -32.42 22.45 -6.96
CA ILE A 235 -32.81 22.16 -8.34
C ILE A 235 -32.89 23.46 -9.12
N ASP A 236 -32.34 23.46 -10.33
CA ASP A 236 -32.52 24.55 -11.28
C ASP A 236 -34.00 24.58 -11.72
N PRO A 237 -34.75 25.67 -11.45
CA PRO A 237 -36.17 25.76 -11.82
C PRO A 237 -36.39 25.58 -13.32
N ASP A 238 -35.42 25.94 -14.17
CA ASP A 238 -35.53 25.81 -15.61
C ASP A 238 -35.46 24.34 -16.07
N SER A 239 -34.98 23.44 -15.21
CA SER A 239 -34.93 21.99 -15.46
C SER A 239 -36.21 21.25 -15.07
N LEU A 240 -37.18 21.94 -14.46
CA LEU A 240 -38.45 21.37 -13.97
C LEU A 240 -39.51 21.21 -15.08
N ALA A 241 -39.10 21.08 -16.34
CA ALA A 241 -40.04 20.78 -17.41
C ALA A 241 -40.81 19.51 -17.05
N VAL A 242 -42.12 19.64 -16.81
CA VAL A 242 -42.97 18.54 -16.36
C VAL A 242 -42.95 17.47 -17.44
N PRO A 243 -42.34 16.29 -17.19
CA PRO A 243 -42.40 15.20 -18.16
C PRO A 243 -43.87 14.84 -18.37
N SER A 244 -44.24 14.36 -19.56
CA SER A 244 -45.60 13.84 -19.75
C SER A 244 -45.91 12.80 -18.67
N ALA A 245 -47.18 12.68 -18.27
CA ALA A 245 -47.56 11.73 -17.22
C ALA A 245 -47.09 10.29 -17.54
N GLN A 246 -46.86 9.97 -18.82
CA GLN A 246 -46.40 8.70 -19.34
C GLN A 246 -44.86 8.59 -19.51
N ALA A 247 -44.10 9.67 -19.29
CA ALA A 247 -42.65 9.66 -19.45
C ALA A 247 -42.00 8.67 -18.49
N LYS A 248 -40.99 7.94 -18.97
CA LYS A 248 -40.22 6.98 -18.15
C LYS A 248 -38.81 7.46 -17.82
N THR A 249 -38.40 8.56 -18.46
CA THR A 249 -37.10 9.20 -18.28
C THR A 249 -37.30 10.68 -18.05
N ALA A 250 -36.41 11.27 -17.25
CA ALA A 250 -36.35 12.70 -17.01
C ALA A 250 -34.90 13.12 -16.79
N MET A 251 -34.63 14.41 -16.95
CA MET A 251 -33.34 15.02 -16.63
C MET A 251 -33.60 16.21 -15.71
N VAL A 252 -32.84 16.30 -14.63
CA VAL A 252 -32.91 17.40 -13.67
C VAL A 252 -31.49 17.96 -13.51
N THR A 253 -31.34 19.27 -13.64
CA THR A 253 -30.09 19.95 -13.30
C THR A 253 -30.22 20.54 -11.89
N ALA A 254 -29.16 20.46 -11.12
CA ALA A 254 -29.13 20.93 -9.74
C ALA A 254 -27.75 21.46 -9.38
N THR A 255 -27.67 22.27 -8.33
CA THR A 255 -26.42 22.68 -7.69
C THR A 255 -26.35 22.05 -6.31
N ALA A 256 -25.36 21.20 -6.08
CA ALA A 256 -25.07 20.63 -4.78
C ALA A 256 -24.04 21.48 -4.03
N THR A 257 -24.15 21.56 -2.71
CA THR A 257 -23.11 22.19 -1.87
C THR A 257 -22.46 21.14 -0.98
N GLN A 258 -21.16 20.93 -1.11
CA GLN A 258 -20.38 20.00 -0.31
C GLN A 258 -19.06 20.65 0.12
N ALA A 259 -18.67 20.50 1.40
CA ALA A 259 -17.46 21.12 1.95
C ALA A 259 -17.35 22.64 1.66
N GLY A 260 -18.48 23.34 1.64
CA GLY A 260 -18.54 24.78 1.32
C GLY A 260 -18.40 25.14 -0.17
N LYS A 261 -18.33 24.16 -1.07
CA LYS A 261 -18.23 24.36 -2.53
C LYS A 261 -19.54 24.02 -3.22
N SER A 262 -19.95 24.86 -4.15
CA SER A 262 -21.11 24.62 -5.03
C SER A 262 -20.66 23.88 -6.30
N VAL A 263 -21.37 22.80 -6.64
CA VAL A 263 -21.04 21.88 -7.73
C VAL A 263 -22.30 21.66 -8.58
N PRO A 264 -22.28 22.00 -9.88
CA PRO A 264 -23.40 21.70 -10.77
C PRO A 264 -23.49 20.19 -11.05
N LEU A 265 -24.71 19.68 -11.13
CA LEU A 265 -25.03 18.28 -11.36
C LEU A 265 -26.09 18.15 -12.45
N THR A 266 -25.91 17.17 -13.33
CA THR A 266 -26.94 16.69 -14.25
C THR A 266 -27.35 15.29 -13.79
N LEU A 267 -28.63 15.11 -13.46
CA LEU A 267 -29.17 13.85 -12.96
C LEU A 267 -30.21 13.33 -13.95
N ASN A 268 -29.95 12.16 -14.52
CA ASN A 268 -30.91 11.39 -15.31
C ASN A 268 -31.72 10.51 -14.36
N LEU A 269 -33.03 10.52 -14.53
CA LEU A 269 -33.95 9.72 -13.74
C LEU A 269 -34.72 8.73 -14.62
N THR A 270 -35.02 7.59 -14.04
CA THR A 270 -35.77 6.49 -14.67
C THR A 270 -36.89 6.02 -13.75
N ARG A 271 -37.95 5.48 -14.36
CA ARG A 271 -38.99 4.67 -13.70
C ARG A 271 -39.52 3.62 -14.67
N GLU A 272 -39.97 2.48 -14.16
CA GLU A 272 -40.42 1.36 -15.01
C GLU A 272 -41.83 1.59 -15.58
N ALA A 273 -42.75 2.03 -14.73
CA ALA A 273 -44.11 2.44 -15.08
C ALA A 273 -44.44 3.86 -14.58
N PRO A 274 -45.46 4.53 -15.16
CA PRO A 274 -45.90 5.86 -14.72
C PRO A 274 -46.29 5.99 -13.24
N SER A 275 -46.69 4.89 -12.61
CA SER A 275 -47.02 4.82 -11.18
C SER A 275 -45.80 4.63 -10.27
N ASP A 276 -44.67 4.22 -10.84
CA ASP A 276 -43.49 3.85 -10.07
C ASP A 276 -42.70 5.09 -9.64
N PRO A 277 -41.99 5.02 -8.50
CA PRO A 277 -41.14 6.10 -8.05
C PRO A 277 -39.99 6.34 -9.02
N TRP A 278 -39.69 7.62 -9.27
CA TRP A 278 -38.48 8.02 -9.97
C TRP A 278 -37.23 7.66 -9.18
N LYS A 279 -36.22 7.13 -9.87
CA LYS A 279 -34.88 6.86 -9.34
C LYS A 279 -33.83 7.56 -10.19
N ILE A 280 -32.72 7.98 -9.57
CA ILE A 280 -31.57 8.55 -10.26
C ILE A 280 -30.78 7.41 -10.90
N SER A 281 -30.70 7.40 -12.23
CA SER A 281 -29.98 6.41 -13.00
C SER A 281 -28.48 6.71 -13.00
N LEU A 282 -27.71 5.78 -12.43
CA LEU A 282 -26.25 5.81 -12.36
C LEU A 282 -25.68 4.54 -13.01
N ALA A 283 -24.62 4.69 -13.81
CA ALA A 283 -23.94 3.49 -14.31
C ALA A 283 -23.18 2.74 -13.19
N SER A 284 -22.68 3.47 -12.18
CA SER A 284 -22.10 2.90 -10.97
C SER A 284 -22.08 3.91 -9.84
N LEU A 285 -21.98 3.42 -8.60
CA LEU A 285 -21.70 4.28 -7.46
C LEU A 285 -20.24 4.78 -7.48
N PRO A 286 -19.96 5.92 -6.81
CA PRO A 286 -18.61 6.32 -6.46
C PRO A 286 -17.92 5.21 -5.65
N SER A 287 -16.61 5.07 -5.82
CA SER A 287 -15.82 4.01 -5.19
C SER A 287 -14.43 4.48 -4.80
N ILE A 288 -13.93 3.92 -3.71
CA ILE A 288 -12.56 4.09 -3.21
C ILE A 288 -11.82 2.76 -3.43
N GLU A 289 -10.56 2.84 -3.85
CA GLU A 289 -9.66 1.69 -3.90
C GLU A 289 -8.79 1.64 -2.65
N LEU A 290 -8.74 0.48 -2.01
CA LEU A 290 -7.90 0.22 -0.84
C LEU A 290 -6.92 -0.91 -1.17
N SER A 291 -5.66 -0.58 -1.40
CA SER A 291 -4.57 -1.55 -1.59
C SER A 291 -4.04 -2.06 -0.25
N ASP A 292 -3.55 -3.30 -0.25
CA ASP A 292 -2.96 -3.97 0.92
C ASP A 292 -3.93 -4.15 2.09
N ALA A 293 -5.24 -4.19 1.80
CA ALA A 293 -6.31 -4.13 2.81
C ALA A 293 -7.27 -5.32 2.79
N GLY A 294 -7.23 -6.19 1.77
CA GLY A 294 -8.06 -7.39 1.68
C GLY A 294 -8.07 -8.24 2.95
N GLY A 295 -9.25 -8.66 3.39
CA GLY A 295 -9.50 -9.49 4.58
C GLY A 295 -9.22 -8.84 5.94
N SER A 296 -8.71 -7.59 5.95
CA SER A 296 -8.40 -6.86 7.18
C SER A 296 -9.63 -6.23 7.82
N THR A 297 -9.48 -5.75 9.06
CA THR A 297 -10.48 -4.90 9.72
C THR A 297 -9.92 -3.48 9.80
N LEU A 298 -10.67 -2.52 9.27
CA LEU A 298 -10.34 -1.09 9.30
C LEU A 298 -11.29 -0.36 10.23
N LYS A 299 -10.81 0.65 10.93
CA LYS A 299 -11.65 1.62 11.59
C LYS A 299 -12.03 2.70 10.57
N VAL A 300 -13.30 2.78 10.20
CA VAL A 300 -13.83 3.78 9.27
C VAL A 300 -14.80 4.69 9.99
N ASN A 301 -14.50 5.99 9.99
CA ASN A 301 -15.24 7.00 10.75
C ASN A 301 -15.42 6.64 12.24
N GLY A 302 -14.49 5.86 12.80
CA GLY A 302 -14.53 5.39 14.18
C GLY A 302 -15.16 4.01 14.39
N GLU A 303 -15.78 3.40 13.37
CA GLU A 303 -16.41 2.08 13.47
C GLU A 303 -15.57 0.98 12.81
N ASP A 304 -15.58 -0.22 13.38
CA ASP A 304 -14.81 -1.34 12.85
C ASP A 304 -15.53 -1.99 11.65
N VAL A 305 -14.85 -2.03 10.52
CA VAL A 305 -15.32 -2.53 9.23
C VAL A 305 -14.43 -3.67 8.77
N LYS A 306 -15.03 -4.86 8.61
CA LYS A 306 -14.34 -6.02 8.04
C LYS A 306 -14.38 -5.94 6.51
N LEU A 307 -13.22 -5.98 5.88
CA LEU A 307 -13.11 -6.00 4.42
C LEU A 307 -13.26 -7.44 3.89
N PRO A 308 -13.84 -7.61 2.69
CA PRO A 308 -13.88 -8.90 2.01
C PRO A 308 -12.47 -9.48 1.81
N GLY A 309 -12.38 -10.82 1.80
CA GLY A 309 -11.13 -11.56 1.64
C GLY A 309 -10.82 -12.46 2.84
N ALA A 310 -9.91 -13.42 2.63
CA ALA A 310 -9.36 -14.22 3.71
C ALA A 310 -8.43 -13.35 4.59
N PRO A 311 -8.26 -13.67 5.88
CA PRO A 311 -7.21 -13.05 6.68
C PRO A 311 -5.87 -13.11 5.91
N ASP A 312 -5.13 -12.00 5.90
CA ASP A 312 -3.82 -11.90 5.24
C ASP A 312 -3.83 -12.00 3.70
N ASP A 313 -4.97 -11.78 3.02
CA ASP A 313 -5.06 -11.76 1.56
C ASP A 313 -4.37 -10.51 0.95
N TYR A 314 -4.31 -9.39 1.68
CA TYR A 314 -3.68 -8.11 1.29
C TYR A 314 -4.02 -7.62 -0.14
N THR A 315 -5.11 -8.11 -0.73
CA THR A 315 -5.56 -7.74 -2.08
C THR A 315 -6.10 -6.31 -2.11
N THR A 316 -6.08 -5.71 -3.31
CA THR A 316 -6.76 -4.44 -3.55
C THR A 316 -8.27 -4.63 -3.52
N GLN A 317 -8.94 -3.86 -2.67
CA GLN A 317 -10.40 -3.87 -2.50
C GLN A 317 -11.00 -2.61 -3.10
N ARG A 318 -12.13 -2.74 -3.79
CA ARG A 318 -12.91 -1.62 -4.30
C ARG A 318 -14.21 -1.50 -3.50
N LEU A 319 -14.39 -0.38 -2.81
CA LEU A 319 -15.54 -0.15 -1.94
C LEU A 319 -16.39 1.00 -2.47
N PHE A 320 -17.69 0.78 -2.62
CA PHE A 320 -18.62 1.84 -3.01
C PHE A 320 -18.93 2.76 -1.82
N VAL A 321 -19.13 4.04 -2.10
CA VAL A 321 -19.37 5.09 -1.11
C VAL A 321 -20.43 6.08 -1.60
N LEU A 322 -21.09 6.73 -0.64
CA LEU A 322 -21.89 7.91 -0.89
C LEU A 322 -21.02 9.17 -0.75
N PRO A 323 -21.42 10.33 -1.29
CA PRO A 323 -20.66 11.56 -1.14
C PRO A 323 -20.45 11.98 0.31
N GLY A 324 -19.20 12.26 0.66
CA GLY A 324 -18.74 12.58 2.01
C GLY A 324 -17.24 12.33 2.17
N GLU A 325 -16.69 12.75 3.30
CA GLU A 325 -15.32 12.44 3.73
C GLU A 325 -15.32 11.26 4.69
N TYR A 326 -14.44 10.30 4.39
CA TYR A 326 -14.24 9.08 5.16
C TYR A 326 -12.83 9.06 5.75
N SER A 327 -12.72 8.86 7.06
CA SER A 327 -11.46 8.62 7.75
C SER A 327 -11.27 7.12 7.92
N LEU A 328 -10.20 6.58 7.34
CA LEU A 328 -9.87 5.16 7.36
C LEU A 328 -8.55 4.95 8.10
N GLU A 329 -8.57 4.06 9.08
CA GLU A 329 -7.43 3.71 9.91
C GLU A 329 -7.29 2.20 10.00
N ARG A 330 -6.06 1.70 9.90
CA ARG A 330 -5.73 0.32 10.23
C ARG A 330 -4.99 0.30 11.56
N LYS A 331 -5.42 -0.56 12.47
CA LYS A 331 -4.77 -0.71 13.76
C LYS A 331 -3.46 -1.47 13.61
N ASP A 332 -2.42 -0.99 14.27
CA ASP A 332 -1.15 -1.71 14.45
C ASP A 332 -1.40 -3.10 15.03
N ASP A 333 -0.64 -4.08 14.55
CA ASP A 333 -0.61 -5.41 15.11
C ASP A 333 0.70 -5.65 15.88
N LYS A 334 0.93 -6.89 16.31
CA LYS A 334 2.11 -7.25 17.11
C LYS A 334 3.42 -6.94 16.38
N TYR A 335 3.45 -7.11 15.06
CA TYR A 335 4.66 -7.09 14.25
C TYR A 335 4.69 -5.96 13.21
N THR A 336 3.55 -5.34 12.93
CA THR A 336 3.41 -4.34 11.89
C THR A 336 2.82 -3.05 12.42
N GLU A 337 3.52 -1.95 12.13
CA GLU A 337 3.03 -0.58 12.31
C GLU A 337 2.42 -0.11 10.99
N TYR A 338 1.20 0.42 11.04
CA TYR A 338 0.49 0.94 9.87
C TYR A 338 0.54 2.46 9.80
N PRO A 339 0.39 3.05 8.60
CA PRO A 339 0.24 4.49 8.47
C PRO A 339 -0.94 5.00 9.32
N LYS A 340 -0.79 6.22 9.85
CA LYS A 340 -1.88 6.93 10.53
C LYS A 340 -3.12 7.03 9.64
N ALA A 341 -4.26 7.27 10.29
CA ALA A 341 -5.54 7.48 9.62
C ALA A 341 -5.42 8.37 8.37
N LYS A 342 -5.92 7.86 7.25
CA LYS A 342 -5.97 8.58 5.98
C LYS A 342 -7.41 8.98 5.69
N THR A 343 -7.61 10.15 5.09
CA THR A 343 -8.94 10.61 4.68
C THR A 343 -9.09 10.51 3.17
N VAL A 344 -10.30 10.15 2.72
CA VAL A 344 -10.69 10.22 1.30
C VAL A 344 -12.04 10.92 1.21
N ALA A 345 -12.12 11.90 0.31
CA ALA A 345 -13.34 12.61 0.01
C ALA A 345 -13.99 12.05 -1.25
N ALA A 346 -15.25 11.66 -1.14
CA ALA A 346 -16.12 11.34 -2.26
C ALA A 346 -16.93 12.59 -2.63
N ASP A 347 -16.63 13.19 -3.78
CA ASP A 347 -17.34 14.37 -4.28
C ASP A 347 -18.74 14.01 -4.80
N VAL A 348 -19.73 14.85 -4.51
CA VAL A 348 -21.10 14.75 -4.99
C VAL A 348 -21.21 14.82 -6.51
N ALA A 349 -20.24 15.46 -7.19
CA ALA A 349 -20.07 15.42 -8.64
C ALA A 349 -20.05 13.98 -9.19
N ALA A 350 -19.58 13.01 -8.40
CA ALA A 350 -19.52 11.62 -8.81
C ALA A 350 -20.91 10.96 -8.95
N LEU A 351 -21.97 11.57 -8.40
CA LEU A 351 -23.36 11.19 -8.63
C LEU A 351 -23.96 11.81 -9.91
N SER A 352 -23.26 12.72 -10.58
CA SER A 352 -23.73 13.23 -11.88
C SER A 352 -23.83 12.08 -12.89
N SER A 353 -24.88 12.08 -13.71
CA SER A 353 -25.06 11.11 -14.79
C SER A 353 -23.98 11.23 -15.86
N GLU A 354 -23.32 12.39 -15.95
CA GLU A 354 -22.15 12.63 -16.82
C GLU A 354 -20.84 12.08 -16.24
N SER A 355 -20.83 11.68 -14.96
CA SER A 355 -19.65 11.08 -14.35
C SER A 355 -19.45 9.68 -14.91
N THR A 356 -18.28 9.39 -15.47
CA THR A 356 -17.94 8.08 -16.05
C THR A 356 -16.56 7.62 -15.60
N GLY A 357 -16.34 6.31 -15.60
CA GLY A 357 -15.04 5.69 -15.35
C GLY A 357 -14.32 6.24 -14.12
N ASP A 358 -13.17 6.86 -14.36
CA ASP A 358 -12.25 7.38 -13.34
C ASP A 358 -12.86 8.48 -12.47
N LYS A 359 -13.83 9.25 -12.97
CA LYS A 359 -14.53 10.28 -12.16
C LYS A 359 -15.38 9.69 -11.03
N ARG A 360 -15.67 8.38 -11.08
CA ARG A 360 -16.31 7.63 -10.00
C ARG A 360 -15.32 6.85 -9.13
N ARG A 361 -14.03 6.82 -9.49
CA ARG A 361 -12.96 6.34 -8.63
C ARG A 361 -12.42 7.53 -7.84
N VAL A 362 -13.04 7.81 -6.71
CA VAL A 362 -12.84 9.08 -5.98
C VAL A 362 -11.57 9.11 -5.11
N GLY A 363 -10.86 7.99 -5.01
CA GLY A 363 -9.57 7.94 -4.35
C GLY A 363 -8.97 6.54 -4.31
N SER A 364 -7.66 6.49 -4.06
CA SER A 364 -6.92 5.27 -3.79
C SER A 364 -6.05 5.44 -2.55
N LEU A 365 -6.09 4.46 -1.66
CA LEU A 365 -5.30 4.41 -0.44
C LEU A 365 -4.54 3.07 -0.36
N SER A 366 -3.25 3.12 -0.04
CA SER A 366 -2.51 1.93 0.40
C SER A 366 -2.33 1.94 1.92
N PHE A 367 -2.55 0.78 2.53
CA PHE A 367 -2.27 0.50 3.95
C PHE A 367 -1.01 -0.36 4.13
N LYS A 368 0.00 -0.18 3.28
CA LYS A 368 1.28 -0.88 3.43
C LYS A 368 1.89 -0.58 4.79
N GLY A 369 1.97 -1.60 5.63
CA GLY A 369 2.57 -1.55 6.95
C GLY A 369 4.08 -1.74 6.91
N LYS A 370 4.75 -1.39 8.01
CA LYS A 370 6.19 -1.62 8.20
C LYS A 370 6.45 -2.52 9.39
N HIS A 371 7.44 -3.39 9.27
CA HIS A 371 7.87 -4.23 10.37
C HIS A 371 8.41 -3.41 11.54
N ASN A 372 7.85 -3.64 12.71
CA ASN A 372 8.22 -2.94 13.93
C ASN A 372 9.44 -3.59 14.62
N LYS A 373 9.88 -3.01 15.74
CA LYS A 373 11.02 -3.53 16.50
C LYS A 373 10.78 -4.93 17.08
N ALA A 374 9.53 -5.26 17.41
CA ALA A 374 9.18 -6.58 17.94
C ALA A 374 9.33 -7.66 16.86
N PHE A 375 8.98 -7.35 15.60
CA PHE A 375 9.22 -8.25 14.48
C PHE A 375 10.70 -8.57 14.34
N LYS A 376 11.57 -7.55 14.22
CA LYS A 376 13.01 -7.74 14.02
C LYS A 376 13.62 -8.58 15.14
N LYS A 377 13.24 -8.33 16.38
CA LYS A 377 13.69 -9.10 17.56
C LYS A 377 13.27 -10.57 17.50
N ASP A 378 11.99 -10.85 17.28
CA ASP A 378 11.48 -12.22 17.25
C ASP A 378 11.97 -12.98 16.01
N ALA A 379 12.11 -12.29 14.87
CA ALA A 379 12.65 -12.84 13.63
C ALA A 379 14.10 -13.29 13.80
N THR A 380 14.97 -12.43 14.38
CA THR A 380 16.35 -12.80 14.71
C THR A 380 16.38 -14.03 15.62
N LYS A 381 15.50 -14.12 16.62
CA LYS A 381 15.45 -15.28 17.51
C LYS A 381 15.08 -16.57 16.77
N VAL A 382 14.10 -16.53 15.87
CA VAL A 382 13.67 -17.71 15.10
C VAL A 382 14.76 -18.17 14.13
N VAL A 383 15.43 -17.22 13.47
CA VAL A 383 16.55 -17.51 12.56
C VAL A 383 17.75 -18.09 13.31
N ASN A 384 18.12 -17.52 14.46
CA ASN A 384 19.21 -18.04 15.27
C ASN A 384 18.90 -19.44 15.79
N ALA A 385 17.66 -19.69 16.23
CA ALA A 385 17.26 -21.04 16.65
C ALA A 385 17.29 -22.07 15.51
N TRP A 386 17.16 -21.66 14.25
CA TRP A 386 17.40 -22.54 13.10
C TRP A 386 18.90 -22.76 12.86
N LEU A 387 19.73 -21.72 12.96
CA LEU A 387 21.20 -21.87 12.91
C LEU A 387 21.73 -22.78 14.01
N ASP A 388 21.21 -22.68 15.24
CA ASP A 388 21.58 -23.55 16.36
C ASP A 388 21.30 -25.03 16.03
N LYS A 389 20.21 -25.32 15.31
CA LYS A 389 19.92 -26.69 14.83
C LYS A 389 20.89 -27.15 13.76
N CYS A 390 21.35 -26.24 12.89
CA CYS A 390 22.39 -26.55 11.92
C CYS A 390 23.73 -26.85 12.59
N VAL A 391 24.08 -26.08 13.62
CA VAL A 391 25.31 -26.28 14.40
C VAL A 391 25.24 -27.57 15.23
N ALA A 392 24.06 -27.96 15.69
CA ALA A 392 23.83 -29.23 16.40
C ALA A 392 23.88 -30.47 15.47
N SER A 393 24.01 -30.30 14.16
CA SER A 393 24.14 -31.43 13.24
C SER A 393 25.51 -32.10 13.38
N THR A 394 25.52 -33.42 13.24
CA THR A 394 26.75 -34.24 13.22
C THR A 394 27.22 -34.57 11.80
N ASP A 395 26.60 -33.96 10.78
CA ASP A 395 26.92 -34.19 9.38
C ASP A 395 27.90 -33.13 8.86
N MET A 396 28.82 -33.52 7.97
CA MET A 396 29.70 -32.56 7.29
C MET A 396 28.96 -31.67 6.28
N ALA A 397 27.78 -32.07 5.83
CA ALA A 397 26.92 -31.27 4.97
C ALA A 397 25.46 -31.35 5.48
N PRO A 398 25.13 -30.64 6.57
CA PRO A 398 23.80 -30.70 7.16
C PRO A 398 22.74 -30.26 6.16
N ALA A 399 21.69 -31.05 6.01
CA ALA A 399 20.59 -30.71 5.10
C ALA A 399 19.89 -29.42 5.57
N LYS A 400 19.55 -28.54 4.61
CA LYS A 400 18.86 -27.26 4.85
C LYS A 400 19.63 -26.32 5.79
N CYS A 401 20.95 -26.32 5.67
CA CYS A 401 21.84 -25.43 6.39
C CYS A 401 22.72 -24.65 5.41
N PRO A 402 23.15 -23.44 5.78
CA PRO A 402 23.82 -22.54 4.85
C PRO A 402 25.33 -22.74 4.75
N PHE A 403 25.85 -23.76 5.43
CA PHE A 403 27.26 -24.13 5.44
C PHE A 403 27.41 -25.64 5.27
N SER A 404 28.48 -26.04 4.59
CA SER A 404 28.87 -27.42 4.39
C SER A 404 30.39 -27.49 4.26
N ALA A 405 30.96 -28.62 4.66
CA ALA A 405 32.36 -28.96 4.49
C ALA A 405 32.50 -30.28 3.73
N PRO A 406 33.69 -30.56 3.14
CA PRO A 406 33.93 -31.84 2.46
C PRO A 406 33.62 -33.03 3.36
N THR A 407 32.89 -34.01 2.83
CA THR A 407 32.54 -35.24 3.56
C THR A 407 33.69 -36.24 3.64
N THR A 408 34.78 -35.99 2.91
CA THR A 408 35.96 -36.85 2.86
C THR A 408 37.24 -36.05 3.09
N TYR A 409 38.23 -36.72 3.69
CA TYR A 409 39.59 -36.22 3.85
C TYR A 409 40.57 -37.33 3.46
N GLN A 410 41.46 -37.05 2.51
CA GLN A 410 42.41 -38.03 1.97
C GLN A 410 41.76 -39.37 1.57
N GLY A 411 40.56 -39.30 0.98
CA GLY A 411 39.81 -40.49 0.52
C GLY A 411 39.01 -41.22 1.61
N ALA A 412 39.19 -40.90 2.89
CA ALA A 412 38.40 -41.45 3.98
C ALA A 412 37.20 -40.57 4.32
N ALA A 413 36.09 -41.17 4.74
CA ALA A 413 34.93 -40.44 5.23
C ALA A 413 35.24 -39.74 6.55
N VAL A 414 34.82 -38.48 6.67
CA VAL A 414 34.87 -37.75 7.94
C VAL A 414 33.61 -38.07 8.72
N THR A 415 33.78 -38.48 9.97
CA THR A 415 32.72 -38.87 10.91
C THR A 415 32.76 -38.00 12.17
N ALA A 416 31.69 -38.03 12.96
CA ALA A 416 31.56 -37.28 14.20
C ALA A 416 31.81 -35.77 14.02
N ALA A 417 31.16 -35.16 13.02
CA ALA A 417 31.29 -33.73 12.81
C ALA A 417 30.73 -32.95 14.01
N SER A 418 31.43 -31.89 14.41
CA SER A 418 30.99 -30.92 15.40
C SER A 418 31.14 -29.55 14.80
N TRP A 419 30.02 -28.85 14.65
CA TRP A 419 30.01 -27.48 14.16
C TRP A 419 30.04 -26.49 15.33
N GLU A 420 30.59 -25.31 15.07
CA GLU A 420 30.57 -24.17 15.98
C GLU A 420 30.36 -22.91 15.15
N LEU A 421 29.34 -22.12 15.46
CA LEU A 421 29.14 -20.81 14.85
C LEU A 421 30.02 -19.78 15.57
N THR A 422 31.12 -19.38 14.94
CA THR A 422 32.07 -18.43 15.54
C THR A 422 31.67 -16.99 15.29
N ILE A 423 31.13 -16.69 14.11
CA ILE A 423 30.58 -15.38 13.77
C ILE A 423 29.16 -15.59 13.25
N PRO A 424 28.13 -15.12 13.98
CA PRO A 424 26.76 -15.21 13.49
C PRO A 424 26.59 -14.29 12.26
N PRO A 425 25.82 -14.72 11.24
CA PRO A 425 25.56 -13.90 10.07
C PRO A 425 24.78 -12.64 10.46
N LYS A 426 25.13 -11.52 9.84
CA LYS A 426 24.37 -10.27 9.95
C LYS A 426 23.05 -10.44 9.21
N LEU A 427 21.94 -10.26 9.94
CA LEU A 427 20.60 -10.39 9.41
C LEU A 427 20.08 -9.07 8.86
N SER A 428 19.50 -9.13 7.67
CA SER A 428 18.76 -8.05 7.04
C SER A 428 17.34 -8.53 6.76
N PHE A 429 16.36 -7.68 7.05
CA PHE A 429 14.95 -7.95 6.83
C PHE A 429 14.41 -6.91 5.85
N SER A 430 13.49 -7.32 4.96
CA SER A 430 12.66 -6.33 4.28
C SER A 430 11.87 -5.53 5.31
N ASP A 431 11.66 -4.24 5.07
CA ASP A 431 10.82 -3.41 5.94
C ASP A 431 9.32 -3.58 5.64
N ASP A 432 8.96 -4.34 4.60
CA ASP A 432 7.58 -4.55 4.18
C ASP A 432 6.81 -5.42 5.19
N GLY A 433 5.91 -4.77 5.96
CA GLY A 433 5.17 -5.37 7.08
C GLY A 433 3.96 -6.21 6.68
N THR A 434 3.83 -6.60 5.42
CA THR A 434 2.65 -7.29 4.89
C THR A 434 3.06 -8.54 4.14
N GLY A 435 2.41 -9.67 4.41
CA GLY A 435 2.66 -10.94 3.73
C GLY A 435 3.97 -11.63 4.13
N GLU A 436 4.52 -12.40 3.20
CA GLU A 436 5.80 -13.10 3.37
C GLU A 436 6.98 -12.11 3.29
N THR A 437 7.92 -12.25 4.22
CA THR A 437 9.07 -11.35 4.34
C THR A 437 10.36 -12.10 4.08
N THR A 438 11.14 -11.65 3.09
CA THR A 438 12.49 -12.18 2.87
C THR A 438 13.43 -11.73 3.97
N VAL A 439 14.25 -12.67 4.45
CA VAL A 439 15.40 -12.41 5.32
C VAL A 439 16.68 -12.88 4.62
N ASP A 440 17.69 -12.04 4.67
CA ASP A 440 19.04 -12.33 4.17
C ASP A 440 20.02 -12.37 5.35
N GLY A 441 20.81 -13.44 5.43
CA GLY A 441 21.94 -13.54 6.34
C GLY A 441 23.25 -13.48 5.57
N THR A 442 24.20 -12.66 6.00
CA THR A 442 25.50 -12.52 5.32
C THR A 442 26.67 -12.49 6.30
N GLY A 443 27.84 -12.93 5.85
CA GLY A 443 29.08 -12.82 6.62
C GLY A 443 29.20 -13.77 7.81
N GLY A 444 28.46 -14.89 7.82
CA GLY A 444 28.58 -15.89 8.86
C GLY A 444 29.90 -16.66 8.76
N THR A 445 30.44 -17.10 9.90
CA THR A 445 31.59 -18.00 9.96
C THR A 445 31.29 -19.16 10.89
N ALA A 446 31.54 -20.39 10.42
CA ALA A 446 31.42 -21.61 11.22
C ALA A 446 32.71 -22.42 11.15
N LYS A 447 33.11 -22.99 12.29
CA LYS A 447 34.17 -24.01 12.36
C LYS A 447 33.53 -25.38 12.37
N VAL A 448 34.25 -26.35 11.80
CA VAL A 448 33.89 -27.77 11.87
C VAL A 448 35.10 -28.57 12.34
N ALA A 449 34.87 -29.54 13.20
CA ALA A 449 35.84 -30.56 13.56
C ALA A 449 35.21 -31.94 13.33
N GLY A 450 36.02 -32.94 13.00
CA GLY A 450 35.58 -34.33 12.86
C GLY A 450 36.77 -35.28 12.85
N THR A 451 36.51 -36.55 12.59
CA THR A 451 37.53 -37.60 12.59
C THR A 451 37.45 -38.42 11.29
N ALA A 452 38.58 -38.62 10.62
CA ALA A 452 38.70 -39.47 9.44
C ALA A 452 39.68 -40.61 9.72
N LYS A 453 39.39 -41.79 9.17
CA LYS A 453 40.22 -42.98 9.39
C LYS A 453 41.24 -43.13 8.25
N ILE A 454 42.49 -42.72 8.50
CA ILE A 454 43.58 -42.73 7.52
C ILE A 454 44.52 -43.87 7.90
N ASP A 455 44.76 -44.80 6.98
CA ASP A 455 45.65 -45.95 7.20
C ASP A 455 45.36 -46.76 8.47
N GLY A 456 44.10 -46.75 8.93
CA GLY A 456 43.63 -47.45 10.12
C GLY A 456 43.64 -46.61 11.41
N GLU A 457 44.21 -45.40 11.39
CA GLU A 457 44.32 -44.48 12.52
C GLU A 457 43.30 -43.33 12.46
N ASP A 458 42.79 -42.92 13.61
CA ASP A 458 41.86 -41.81 13.74
C ASP A 458 42.60 -40.47 13.63
N THR A 459 42.38 -39.76 12.54
CA THR A 459 42.97 -38.45 12.26
C THR A 459 41.93 -37.36 12.49
N ALA A 460 42.26 -36.37 13.34
CA ALA A 460 41.43 -35.19 13.55
C ALA A 460 41.45 -34.27 12.31
N VAL A 461 40.26 -33.91 11.83
CA VAL A 461 40.07 -32.99 10.71
C VAL A 461 39.41 -31.72 11.23
N ARG A 462 39.90 -30.56 10.80
CA ARG A 462 39.34 -29.25 11.16
C ARG A 462 39.19 -28.39 9.92
N GLY A 463 38.11 -27.63 9.86
CA GLY A 463 37.80 -26.71 8.77
C GLY A 463 37.15 -25.43 9.27
N THR A 464 37.14 -24.41 8.41
CA THR A 464 36.41 -23.16 8.64
C THR A 464 35.68 -22.79 7.36
N VAL A 465 34.38 -22.56 7.49
CA VAL A 465 33.52 -22.02 6.44
C VAL A 465 33.29 -20.55 6.75
N SER A 466 33.96 -19.69 5.99
CA SER A 466 33.88 -18.23 6.16
C SER A 466 32.93 -17.60 5.16
N SER A 467 32.35 -16.46 5.55
CA SER A 467 31.48 -15.64 4.70
C SER A 467 30.26 -16.38 4.14
N PHE A 468 29.75 -17.40 4.86
CA PHE A 468 28.53 -18.05 4.44
C PHE A 468 27.35 -17.08 4.56
N GLY A 469 26.36 -17.27 3.68
CA GLY A 469 25.14 -16.49 3.66
C GLY A 469 23.95 -17.35 3.35
N PHE A 470 22.76 -16.82 3.58
CA PHE A 470 21.51 -17.51 3.29
C PHE A 470 20.41 -16.54 2.92
N LYS A 471 19.41 -17.07 2.24
CA LYS A 471 18.12 -16.43 2.07
C LYS A 471 17.04 -17.31 2.65
N GLY A 472 16.01 -16.70 3.19
CA GLY A 472 14.83 -17.43 3.61
C GLY A 472 13.64 -16.52 3.76
N ASP A 473 12.53 -17.14 4.14
CA ASP A 473 11.25 -16.49 4.27
C ASP A 473 10.77 -16.52 5.70
N LEU A 474 10.19 -15.42 6.13
CA LEU A 474 9.48 -15.27 7.39
C LEU A 474 8.01 -15.03 7.10
N VAL A 475 7.17 -15.92 7.65
CA VAL A 475 5.73 -15.76 7.60
C VAL A 475 5.21 -15.56 9.02
N VAL A 476 4.43 -14.50 9.21
CA VAL A 476 3.64 -14.30 10.43
C VAL A 476 2.36 -15.11 10.29
N LYS A 477 2.11 -16.05 11.19
CA LYS A 477 0.84 -16.77 11.31
C LYS A 477 0.47 -16.91 12.77
N ASP A 478 -0.77 -16.56 13.13
CA ASP A 478 -1.27 -16.64 14.50
C ASP A 478 -0.36 -15.92 15.52
N ASN A 479 0.16 -14.73 15.16
CA ASN A 479 1.13 -13.96 15.95
C ASN A 479 2.46 -14.69 16.26
N LYS A 480 2.83 -15.68 15.43
CA LYS A 480 4.08 -16.42 15.51
C LYS A 480 4.83 -16.31 14.19
N LEU A 481 6.16 -16.27 14.26
CA LEU A 481 7.04 -16.27 13.10
C LEU A 481 7.46 -17.69 12.76
N LYS A 482 7.35 -18.04 11.49
CA LYS A 482 7.90 -19.26 10.93
C LYS A 482 8.98 -18.89 9.90
N PHE A 483 10.18 -19.43 10.08
CA PHE A 483 11.28 -19.31 9.13
C PHE A 483 11.32 -20.51 8.19
N THR A 484 11.54 -20.27 6.90
CA THR A 484 11.77 -21.27 5.87
C THR A 484 13.04 -20.91 5.10
N TYR A 485 14.04 -21.79 5.12
CA TYR A 485 15.27 -21.58 4.36
C TYR A 485 15.04 -21.81 2.86
N ARG A 486 15.53 -20.90 2.01
CA ARG A 486 15.63 -21.06 0.56
C ARG A 486 17.04 -21.55 0.25
N GLY A 487 17.16 -22.87 0.10
CA GLY A 487 18.40 -23.57 -0.25
C GLY A 487 18.81 -23.35 -1.69
#